data_AF-A0AAV1WF41-F1
#
_entry.id   AF-A0AAV1WF41-F1
#
_cell.length_a   1.000
_cell.length_b   1.000
_cell.length_c   1.000
_cell.angle_alpha   90.00
_cell.angle_beta   90.00
_cell.angle_gamma   90.00
#
_symmetry.space_group_name_H-M   'P 1'
#
loop_
_entity.id
_entity.type
_entity.pdbx_description
1 polymer ?
#
loop_
_entity_poly.entity_id
_entity_poly.type
_entity_poly.pdbx_seq_one_letter_code
_entity_poly.pdbx_strand_id
1 'polypeptide(L)'
;MTLTFIIFSLITSLILRFSFTLINRRRNRTTAVAFFHPYTNDGGGGERVLWCAVRAIQDESPDLDCLVYTGDHDATPQSLLARAIDRFGVTLLSPPKVVHLYKRKWIEETTYPHFTMIGQSLGSVYLAWEALCKFTPFYYFDTSGYAFTYPLARLFGCKVICYTHYPTISSDMISRVRQRSLMYNNDALVAKSVWLSRCKIVYYTFFSCLYGMAGSCAHLAMVNSSWTKSHIEKLWGVPDRIKRVYPPCDTSGLQVLPLERSAEIPTIISVAQFRPEKAHSLQLEAFSAAFKRLDSTLPKPKLQFVGSCRNKSDEERLEMLKRKALELNVNEQVEFHKNITYRELVRLLGGAVAGIHSMTDEHFGISVVEYMAAGAIPIAHNSAGPKMDIVLAEDGEQTGFLAWNIDEYADAISRIIRMPEKERLLMASAARKRARRFSEQRFYDDFKAALRPILCHVSK
;
A
#
# COMPACT_ATOMS: atom_id res chain seq x y z
N MET A 1 34.97 30.57 27.69
CA MET A 1 33.71 30.86 28.43
C MET A 1 32.64 31.50 27.55
N THR A 2 32.97 32.50 26.72
CA THR A 2 32.00 33.26 25.90
C THR A 2 31.28 32.40 24.85
N LEU A 3 32.00 31.53 24.13
CA LEU A 3 31.40 30.64 23.12
C LEU A 3 30.44 29.62 23.75
N THR A 4 30.82 29.04 24.89
CA THR A 4 29.96 28.10 25.64
C THR A 4 28.69 28.77 26.13
N PHE A 5 28.78 30.02 26.61
CA PHE A 5 27.64 30.81 27.06
C PHE A 5 26.71 31.18 25.89
N ILE A 6 27.26 31.55 24.73
CA ILE A 6 26.50 31.82 23.50
C ILE A 6 25.75 30.57 23.04
N ILE A 7 26.43 29.41 22.99
CA ILE A 7 25.81 28.13 22.62
C ILE A 7 24.69 27.77 23.60
N PHE A 8 24.95 27.89 24.90
CA PHE A 8 23.95 27.60 25.94
C PHE A 8 22.72 28.52 25.83
N SER A 9 22.94 29.82 25.64
CA SER A 9 21.86 30.80 25.46
C SER A 9 21.03 30.50 24.19
N LEU A 10 21.69 30.14 23.09
CA LEU A 10 21.01 29.80 21.84
C LEU A 10 20.17 28.52 21.97
N ILE A 11 20.72 27.48 22.60
CA ILE A 11 19.99 26.24 22.92
C ILE A 11 18.79 26.53 23.82
N THR A 12 18.99 27.32 24.87
CA THR A 12 17.92 27.70 25.81
C THR A 12 16.82 28.47 25.11
N SER A 13 17.17 29.45 24.26
CA SER A 13 16.22 30.23 23.46
C SER A 13 15.41 29.34 22.50
N LEU A 14 16.06 28.38 21.84
CA LEU A 14 15.38 27.40 20.97
C LEU A 14 14.40 26.52 21.76
N ILE A 15 14.80 26.02 22.93
CA ILE A 15 13.95 25.21 23.81
C ILE A 15 12.75 26.02 24.30
N LEU A 16 12.96 27.28 24.69
CA LEU A 16 11.88 28.17 25.14
C LEU A 16 10.90 28.48 24.00
N ARG A 17 11.39 28.80 22.79
CA ARG A 17 10.54 29.02 21.62
C ARG A 17 9.73 27.79 21.22
N PHE A 18 10.37 26.62 21.25
CA PHE A 18 9.73 25.34 20.99
C PHE A 18 8.62 25.08 22.02
N SER A 19 8.92 25.23 23.31
CA SER A 19 7.99 25.01 24.42
C SER A 19 6.83 26.00 24.37
N PHE A 20 7.10 27.28 24.12
CA PHE A 20 6.08 28.32 23.97
C PHE A 20 5.15 28.02 22.80
N THR A 21 5.72 27.63 21.65
CA THR A 21 4.93 27.24 20.46
C THR A 21 4.04 26.05 20.78
N LEU A 22 4.58 25.00 21.41
CA LEU A 22 3.81 23.81 21.82
C LEU A 22 2.65 24.17 22.74
N ILE A 23 2.92 24.95 23.80
CA ILE A 23 1.90 25.34 24.79
C ILE A 23 0.81 26.16 24.11
N ASN A 24 1.19 27.16 23.31
CA ASN A 24 0.25 28.02 22.60
C ASN A 24 -0.61 27.22 21.60
N ARG A 25 0.00 26.36 20.81
CA ARG A 25 -0.68 25.53 19.81
C ARG A 25 -1.60 24.49 20.44
N ARG A 26 -1.16 23.87 21.53
CA ARG A 26 -1.97 22.92 22.30
C ARG A 26 -3.19 23.57 22.94
N ARG A 27 -3.07 24.81 23.43
CA ARG A 27 -4.20 25.59 23.98
C ARG A 27 -5.20 26.00 22.90
N ASN A 28 -4.71 26.36 21.72
CA ASN A 28 -5.52 26.83 20.58
C ASN A 28 -5.83 25.74 19.55
N ARG A 29 -5.80 24.46 19.94
CA ARG A 29 -6.12 23.35 19.02
C ARG A 29 -7.59 23.43 18.61
N THR A 30 -7.86 23.08 17.36
CA THR A 30 -9.22 23.11 16.79
C THR A 30 -9.86 21.73 16.82
N THR A 31 -11.16 21.65 17.10
CA THR A 31 -11.95 20.41 16.99
C THR A 31 -12.13 20.06 15.52
N ALA A 32 -11.15 19.36 14.96
CA ALA A 32 -11.06 18.99 13.55
C ALA A 32 -10.22 17.72 13.39
N VAL A 33 -10.34 17.09 12.23
CA VAL A 33 -9.47 16.01 11.78
C VAL A 33 -8.53 16.53 10.69
N ALA A 34 -7.23 16.36 10.88
CA ALA A 34 -6.27 16.67 9.83
C ALA A 34 -5.49 15.41 9.42
N PHE A 35 -5.58 15.07 8.14
CA PHE A 35 -4.91 13.96 7.49
C PHE A 35 -3.51 14.38 7.07
N PHE A 36 -2.48 13.74 7.61
CA PHE A 36 -1.11 13.91 7.18
C PHE A 36 -0.85 13.02 5.96
N HIS A 37 -0.96 13.62 4.77
CA HIS A 37 -0.80 12.93 3.50
C HIS A 37 -0.01 13.79 2.49
N PRO A 38 1.33 13.80 2.56
CA PRO A 38 2.18 14.73 1.80
C PRO A 38 2.10 14.61 0.26
N TYR A 39 1.54 13.52 -0.27
CA TYR A 39 1.41 13.22 -1.70
C TYR A 39 -0.06 12.90 -2.04
N THR A 40 -0.75 13.84 -2.67
CA THR A 40 -2.18 13.76 -3.05
C THR A 40 -2.39 13.75 -4.57
N ASN A 41 -1.35 13.34 -5.33
CA ASN A 41 -1.36 13.26 -6.78
C ASN A 41 -0.66 12.01 -7.34
N ASP A 42 -0.25 11.08 -6.48
CA ASP A 42 0.48 9.86 -6.87
C ASP A 42 -0.42 8.83 -7.57
N GLY A 43 -1.75 8.89 -7.40
CA GLY A 43 -2.70 7.98 -8.05
C GLY A 43 -2.64 6.54 -7.52
N GLY A 44 -2.04 6.32 -6.35
CA GLY A 44 -1.86 5.00 -5.75
C GLY A 44 -2.97 4.59 -4.78
N GLY A 45 -2.97 3.32 -4.36
CA GLY A 45 -3.94 2.79 -3.38
C GLY A 45 -3.92 3.49 -2.01
N GLY A 46 -2.81 4.15 -1.65
CA GLY A 46 -2.73 4.99 -0.45
C GLY A 46 -3.63 6.22 -0.51
N GLU A 47 -3.67 6.87 -1.68
CA GLU A 47 -4.51 8.04 -1.93
C GLU A 47 -5.99 7.65 -1.91
N ARG A 48 -6.34 6.46 -2.43
CA ARG A 48 -7.70 5.94 -2.31
C ARG A 48 -8.14 5.76 -0.85
N VAL A 49 -7.28 5.19 -0.01
CA VAL A 49 -7.57 5.06 1.44
C VAL A 49 -7.77 6.42 2.08
N LEU A 50 -6.96 7.44 1.73
CA LEU A 50 -7.18 8.80 2.20
C LEU A 50 -8.61 9.27 1.87
N TRP A 51 -9.04 9.16 0.61
CA TRP A 51 -10.36 9.68 0.21
C TRP A 51 -11.51 8.92 0.83
N CYS A 52 -11.43 7.59 0.90
CA CYS A 52 -12.44 6.79 1.60
C CYS A 52 -12.45 7.12 3.11
N ALA A 53 -11.29 7.34 3.73
CA ALA A 53 -11.21 7.75 5.14
C ALA A 53 -11.84 9.13 5.38
N VAL A 54 -11.56 10.12 4.51
CA VAL A 54 -12.18 11.45 4.56
C VAL A 54 -13.70 11.33 4.44
N ARG A 55 -14.18 10.57 3.44
CA ARG A 55 -15.61 10.32 3.25
C ARG A 55 -16.26 9.68 4.48
N ALA A 56 -15.60 8.65 5.04
CA ALA A 56 -16.11 7.94 6.21
C ALA A 56 -16.28 8.85 7.43
N ILE A 57 -15.33 9.77 7.65
CA ILE A 57 -15.41 10.75 8.75
C ILE A 57 -16.50 11.78 8.48
N GLN A 58 -16.61 12.30 7.25
CA GLN A 58 -17.69 13.23 6.90
C GLN A 58 -19.07 12.62 7.13
N ASP A 59 -19.25 11.33 6.84
CA ASP A 59 -20.51 10.63 7.13
C ASP A 59 -20.74 10.42 8.63
N GLU A 60 -19.70 10.00 9.37
CA GLU A 60 -19.82 9.60 10.79
C GLU A 60 -19.86 10.82 11.73
N SER A 61 -19.28 11.95 11.34
CA SER A 61 -19.22 13.18 12.12
C SER A 61 -19.24 14.41 11.20
N PRO A 62 -20.43 14.79 10.68
CA PRO A 62 -20.57 15.88 9.71
C PRO A 62 -20.06 17.24 10.21
N ASP A 63 -20.08 17.47 11.52
CA ASP A 63 -19.63 18.71 12.17
C ASP A 63 -18.10 18.79 12.31
N LEU A 64 -17.37 17.69 12.08
CA LEU A 64 -15.91 17.69 12.13
C LEU A 64 -15.33 18.17 10.79
N ASP A 65 -14.64 19.30 10.85
CA ASP A 65 -13.81 19.77 9.73
C ASP A 65 -12.76 18.72 9.36
N CYS A 66 -12.70 18.37 8.07
CA CYS A 66 -11.65 17.54 7.48
C CYS A 66 -10.62 18.42 6.77
N LEU A 67 -9.35 18.25 7.13
CA LEU A 67 -8.22 18.93 6.51
C LEU A 67 -7.19 17.94 5.97
N VAL A 68 -6.47 18.30 4.93
CA VAL A 68 -5.35 17.52 4.40
C VAL A 68 -4.07 18.35 4.44
N TYR A 69 -3.05 17.83 5.12
CA TYR A 69 -1.69 18.33 4.99
C TYR A 69 -1.04 17.70 3.77
N THR A 70 -0.70 18.51 2.78
CA THR A 70 -0.11 18.03 1.52
C THR A 70 1.07 18.90 1.10
N GLY A 71 2.07 18.28 0.48
CA GLY A 71 3.16 19.01 -0.18
C GLY A 71 2.85 19.39 -1.62
N ASP A 72 1.66 19.06 -2.13
CA ASP A 72 1.20 19.47 -3.45
C ASP A 72 0.73 20.92 -3.41
N HIS A 73 1.47 21.79 -4.08
CA HIS A 73 1.21 23.23 -4.10
C HIS A 73 0.05 23.62 -5.02
N ASP A 74 -0.34 22.73 -5.93
CA ASP A 74 -1.51 22.86 -6.81
C ASP A 74 -2.82 22.32 -6.18
N ALA A 75 -2.75 21.75 -4.98
CA ALA A 75 -3.91 21.21 -4.29
C ALA A 75 -4.82 22.32 -3.74
N THR A 76 -6.06 22.39 -4.21
CA THR A 76 -7.11 23.23 -3.64
C THR A 76 -8.22 22.32 -3.10
N PRO A 77 -9.10 22.80 -2.20
CA PRO A 77 -10.23 21.99 -1.74
C PRO A 77 -11.04 21.39 -2.89
N GLN A 78 -11.25 22.16 -3.96
CA GLN A 78 -11.97 21.76 -5.16
C GLN A 78 -11.17 20.76 -6.01
N SER A 79 -9.85 20.96 -6.17
CA SER A 79 -9.04 20.01 -6.93
C SER A 79 -8.90 18.67 -6.22
N LEU A 80 -8.84 18.65 -4.89
CA LEU A 80 -8.85 17.40 -4.11
C LEU A 80 -10.21 16.68 -4.20
N LEU A 81 -11.32 17.42 -4.14
CA LEU A 81 -12.66 16.87 -4.36
C LEU A 81 -12.76 16.21 -5.75
N ALA A 82 -12.32 16.91 -6.80
CA ALA A 82 -12.31 16.38 -8.17
C ALA A 82 -11.41 15.14 -8.28
N ARG A 83 -10.19 15.15 -7.73
CA ARG A 83 -9.28 13.99 -7.75
C ARG A 83 -9.88 12.75 -7.09
N ALA A 84 -10.56 12.91 -5.95
CA ALA A 84 -11.21 11.80 -5.25
C ALA A 84 -12.24 11.08 -6.15
N ILE A 85 -13.03 11.86 -6.90
CA ILE A 85 -14.05 11.33 -7.83
C ILE A 85 -13.39 10.79 -9.10
N ASP A 86 -12.58 11.61 -9.79
CA ASP A 86 -12.07 11.31 -11.13
C ASP A 86 -11.11 10.12 -11.15
N ARG A 87 -10.30 9.96 -10.08
CA ARG A 87 -9.28 8.89 -10.01
C ARG A 87 -9.75 7.65 -9.28
N PHE A 88 -10.66 7.79 -8.30
CA PHE A 88 -11.01 6.71 -7.39
C PHE A 88 -12.51 6.46 -7.23
N GLY A 89 -13.37 7.26 -7.87
CA GLY A 89 -14.82 7.14 -7.77
C GLY A 89 -15.40 7.53 -6.40
N VAL A 90 -14.62 8.18 -5.54
CA VAL A 90 -15.03 8.51 -4.17
C VAL A 90 -15.65 9.91 -4.14
N THR A 91 -16.97 9.97 -3.92
CA THR A 91 -17.70 11.24 -3.79
C THR A 91 -17.63 11.74 -2.35
N LEU A 92 -16.90 12.82 -2.08
CA LEU A 92 -16.88 13.45 -0.74
C LEU A 92 -18.15 14.30 -0.51
N LEU A 93 -18.58 14.44 0.74
CA LEU A 93 -19.75 15.27 1.10
C LEU A 93 -19.45 16.77 1.03
N SER A 94 -18.21 17.14 1.33
CA SER A 94 -17.73 18.51 1.25
C SER A 94 -16.24 18.56 0.87
N PRO A 95 -15.76 19.66 0.27
CA PRO A 95 -14.34 19.81 -0.04
C PRO A 95 -13.50 19.83 1.26
N PRO A 96 -12.44 19.00 1.39
CA PRO A 96 -11.55 19.07 2.53
C PRO A 96 -10.71 20.35 2.48
N LYS A 97 -10.44 20.98 3.63
CA LYS A 97 -9.55 22.14 3.69
C LYS A 97 -8.11 21.69 3.42
N VAL A 98 -7.29 22.58 2.85
CA VAL A 98 -5.92 22.26 2.47
C VAL A 98 -4.94 23.04 3.33
N VAL A 99 -3.92 22.33 3.85
CA VAL A 99 -2.76 22.94 4.50
C VAL A 99 -1.52 22.56 3.71
N HIS A 100 -1.02 23.48 2.90
CA HIS A 100 0.18 23.26 2.11
C HIS A 100 1.42 23.15 2.99
N LEU A 101 2.32 22.23 2.64
CA LEU A 101 3.60 22.00 3.30
C LEU A 101 4.75 22.26 2.33
N TYR A 102 5.75 23.03 2.74
CA TYR A 102 6.90 23.40 1.90
C TYR A 102 8.16 22.60 2.21
N LYS A 103 8.13 21.77 3.26
CA LYS A 103 9.29 20.98 3.69
C LYS A 103 9.25 19.53 3.19
N ARG A 104 8.43 19.22 2.17
CA ARG A 104 8.28 17.85 1.64
C ARG A 104 9.61 17.23 1.19
N LYS A 105 10.57 18.02 0.69
CA LYS A 105 11.91 17.50 0.32
C LYS A 105 12.59 16.68 1.42
N TRP A 106 12.30 16.93 2.69
CA TRP A 106 12.92 16.21 3.81
C TRP A 106 12.38 14.79 4.01
N ILE A 107 11.32 14.38 3.30
CA ILE A 107 10.84 13.00 3.29
C ILE A 107 11.15 12.26 1.98
N GLU A 108 11.84 12.92 1.03
CA GLU A 108 12.23 12.31 -0.24
C GLU A 108 13.50 11.45 -0.07
N GLU A 109 13.54 10.30 -0.76
CA GLU A 109 14.67 9.37 -0.66
C GLU A 109 15.97 9.96 -1.21
N THR A 110 15.88 10.82 -2.23
CA THR A 110 17.00 11.50 -2.88
C THR A 110 17.75 12.46 -1.96
N THR A 111 17.09 12.94 -0.89
CA THR A 111 17.70 13.79 0.13
C THR A 111 18.70 13.03 1.00
N TYR A 112 18.59 11.70 1.08
CA TYR A 112 19.39 10.87 1.97
C TYR A 112 20.03 9.70 1.21
N PRO A 113 21.19 9.90 0.55
CA PRO A 113 21.88 8.83 -0.17
C PRO A 113 22.35 7.69 0.74
N HIS A 114 22.51 7.97 2.03
CA HIS A 114 22.84 6.98 3.07
C HIS A 114 21.88 7.12 4.24
N PHE A 115 21.62 6.01 4.94
CA PHE A 115 20.72 5.97 6.10
C PHE A 115 19.32 6.53 5.80
N THR A 116 18.82 6.27 4.60
CA THR A 116 17.57 6.83 4.06
C THR A 116 16.39 6.65 5.02
N MET A 117 16.22 5.48 5.63
CA MET A 117 15.08 5.22 6.53
C MET A 117 15.05 6.15 7.74
N ILE A 118 16.16 6.33 8.47
CA ILE A 118 16.20 7.25 9.62
C ILE A 118 16.18 8.71 9.15
N GLY A 119 16.81 9.03 8.01
CA GLY A 119 16.75 10.35 7.40
C GLY A 119 15.32 10.78 7.11
N GLN A 120 14.56 9.98 6.34
CA GLN A 120 13.14 10.22 6.06
C GLN A 120 12.29 10.25 7.33
N SER A 121 12.59 9.37 8.30
CA SER A 121 11.86 9.35 9.58
C SER A 121 12.01 10.65 10.35
N LEU A 122 13.24 11.18 10.48
CA LEU A 122 13.50 12.47 11.12
C LEU A 122 12.98 13.65 10.29
N GLY A 123 13.12 13.58 8.97
CA GLY A 123 12.54 14.57 8.06
C GLY A 123 11.02 14.64 8.13
N SER A 124 10.34 13.52 8.37
CA SER A 124 8.89 13.48 8.60
C SER A 124 8.50 14.22 9.87
N VAL A 125 9.31 14.16 10.93
CA VAL A 125 9.10 14.95 12.16
C VAL A 125 9.21 16.44 11.86
N TYR A 126 10.18 16.85 11.03
CA TYR A 126 10.32 18.25 10.64
C TYR A 126 9.16 18.75 9.76
N LEU A 127 8.66 17.90 8.87
CA LEU A 127 7.48 18.17 8.06
C LEU A 127 6.21 18.26 8.92
N ALA A 128 6.04 17.35 9.89
CA ALA A 128 4.93 17.38 10.83
C ALA A 128 4.99 18.59 11.77
N TRP A 129 6.19 19.04 12.16
CA TRP A 129 6.35 20.30 12.89
C TRP A 129 5.79 21.49 12.10
N GLU A 130 6.07 21.58 10.80
CA GLU A 130 5.46 22.59 9.93
C GLU A 130 3.93 22.46 9.89
N ALA A 131 3.43 21.25 9.66
CA ALA A 131 2.00 20.97 9.61
C ALA A 131 1.27 21.42 10.88
N LEU A 132 1.76 20.99 12.05
CA LEU A 132 1.17 21.29 13.35
C LEU A 132 1.33 22.76 13.74
N CYS A 133 2.42 23.41 13.33
CA CYS A 133 2.57 24.86 13.50
C CYS A 133 1.60 25.67 12.64
N LYS A 134 1.22 25.19 11.45
CA LYS A 134 0.25 25.86 10.57
C LYS A 134 -1.18 25.66 11.07
N PHE A 135 -1.52 24.43 11.45
CA PHE A 135 -2.83 24.07 11.98
C PHE A 135 -2.67 22.93 12.99
N THR A 136 -3.24 23.05 14.19
CA THR A 136 -3.18 21.99 15.21
C THR A 136 -4.57 21.38 15.40
N PRO A 137 -4.82 20.15 14.91
CA PRO A 137 -6.11 19.49 15.01
C PRO A 137 -6.27 18.83 16.38
N PHE A 138 -7.50 18.51 16.75
CA PHE A 138 -7.74 17.58 17.85
C PHE A 138 -7.41 16.15 17.42
N TYR A 139 -7.76 15.75 16.19
CA TYR A 139 -7.44 14.44 15.62
C TYR A 139 -6.36 14.58 14.53
N TYR A 140 -5.18 14.00 14.79
CA TYR A 140 -4.10 13.92 13.81
C TYR A 140 -4.12 12.52 13.20
N PHE A 141 -4.35 12.44 11.89
CA PHE A 141 -4.54 11.18 11.20
C PHE A 141 -3.41 10.95 10.19
N ASP A 142 -2.54 9.97 10.41
CA ASP A 142 -1.54 9.58 9.42
C ASP A 142 -2.07 8.49 8.48
N THR A 143 -2.08 8.78 7.19
CA THR A 143 -2.47 7.82 6.13
C THR A 143 -1.33 7.55 5.14
N SER A 144 -0.11 8.05 5.43
CA SER A 144 1.08 7.83 4.59
C SER A 144 2.13 6.93 5.26
N GLY A 145 2.01 6.64 6.55
CA GLY A 145 2.88 5.71 7.27
C GLY A 145 4.12 6.35 7.91
N TYR A 146 4.04 7.63 8.28
CA TYR A 146 5.12 8.36 8.94
C TYR A 146 5.00 8.29 10.47
N ALA A 147 5.22 7.10 11.05
CA ALA A 147 5.04 6.88 12.50
C ALA A 147 5.86 7.79 13.42
N PHE A 148 7.01 8.28 12.95
CA PHE A 148 7.87 9.19 13.71
C PHE A 148 7.22 10.56 13.99
N THR A 149 6.12 10.91 13.32
CA THR A 149 5.36 12.13 13.61
C THR A 149 4.48 12.00 14.86
N TYR A 150 4.19 10.77 15.30
CA TYR A 150 3.18 10.51 16.34
C TYR A 150 3.56 11.08 17.71
N PRO A 151 4.80 10.92 18.21
CA PRO A 151 5.21 11.56 19.47
C PRO A 151 5.05 13.08 19.40
N LEU A 152 5.41 13.69 18.27
CA LEU A 152 5.26 15.13 18.09
C LEU A 152 3.80 15.57 18.11
N ALA A 153 2.93 14.89 17.37
CA ALA A 153 1.50 15.17 17.37
C ALA A 153 0.89 15.04 18.79
N ARG A 154 1.33 14.06 19.60
CA ARG A 154 0.94 13.97 21.01
C ARG A 154 1.41 15.16 21.85
N LEU A 155 2.63 15.66 21.63
CA LEU A 155 3.14 16.85 22.32
C LEU A 155 2.30 18.10 22.03
N PHE A 156 1.80 18.23 20.80
CA PHE A 156 0.83 19.25 20.41
C PHE A 156 -0.59 19.00 20.98
N GLY A 157 -0.80 17.89 21.68
CA GLY A 157 -2.07 17.54 22.32
C GLY A 157 -3.09 16.87 21.39
N CYS A 158 -2.65 16.31 20.25
CA CYS A 158 -3.51 15.62 19.30
C CYS A 158 -3.82 14.19 19.76
N LYS A 159 -5.01 13.70 19.40
CA LYS A 159 -5.35 12.28 19.34
C LYS A 159 -4.82 11.71 18.02
N VAL A 160 -3.73 10.96 18.11
CA VAL A 160 -3.10 10.30 16.96
C VAL A 160 -3.89 9.06 16.53
N ILE A 161 -4.28 9.02 15.26
CA ILE A 161 -4.87 7.87 14.57
C ILE A 161 -4.01 7.58 13.34
N CYS A 162 -3.85 6.32 12.95
CA CYS A 162 -3.15 6.00 11.71
C CYS A 162 -3.83 4.87 10.93
N TYR A 163 -3.62 4.89 9.61
CA TYR A 163 -3.87 3.75 8.73
C TYR A 163 -2.53 3.34 8.10
N THR A 164 -2.00 2.21 8.54
CA THR A 164 -0.68 1.70 8.13
C THR A 164 -0.85 0.68 7.02
N HIS A 165 -0.39 1.04 5.82
CA HIS A 165 -0.39 0.17 4.64
C HIS A 165 0.66 -0.95 4.71
N TYR A 166 1.80 -0.66 5.34
CA TYR A 166 2.89 -1.60 5.59
C TYR A 166 3.86 -0.96 6.59
N PRO A 167 4.60 -1.74 7.38
CA PRO A 167 5.54 -1.19 8.34
C PRO A 167 6.76 -0.58 7.62
N THR A 168 7.29 0.54 8.14
CA THR A 168 8.52 1.16 7.62
C THR A 168 9.71 0.20 7.70
N ILE A 169 9.72 -0.67 8.71
CA ILE A 169 10.64 -1.79 8.86
C ILE A 169 9.85 -3.02 9.31
N SER A 170 10.03 -4.17 8.66
CA SER A 170 9.36 -5.42 9.05
C SER A 170 10.32 -6.40 9.73
N SER A 171 9.76 -7.37 10.46
CA SER A 171 10.57 -8.49 10.99
C SER A 171 11.21 -9.30 9.85
N ASP A 172 10.55 -9.38 8.68
CA ASP A 172 11.04 -10.12 7.52
C ASP A 172 12.28 -9.44 6.92
N MET A 173 12.31 -8.11 6.85
CA MET A 173 13.50 -7.36 6.44
C MET A 173 14.69 -7.66 7.36
N ILE A 174 14.49 -7.68 8.68
CA ILE A 174 15.55 -8.00 9.66
C ILE A 174 16.03 -9.44 9.49
N SER A 175 15.11 -10.39 9.35
CA SER A 175 15.42 -11.81 9.14
C SER A 175 16.20 -12.04 7.85
N ARG A 176 15.85 -11.34 6.76
CA ARG A 176 16.55 -11.45 5.47
C ARG A 176 17.97 -10.91 5.52
N VAL A 177 18.22 -9.81 6.24
CA VAL A 177 19.59 -9.32 6.44
C VAL A 177 20.39 -10.31 7.29
N ARG A 178 19.77 -10.94 8.30
CA ARG A 178 20.40 -12.03 9.07
C ARG A 178 20.75 -13.24 8.19
N GLN A 179 19.87 -13.59 7.25
CA GLN A 179 20.05 -14.69 6.29
C GLN A 179 20.91 -14.33 5.07
N ARG A 180 21.29 -13.05 4.91
CA ARG A 180 22.04 -12.52 3.76
C ARG A 180 21.41 -12.79 2.39
N SER A 181 20.08 -12.85 2.31
CA SER A 181 19.35 -13.10 1.07
C SER A 181 19.46 -11.91 0.10
N LEU A 182 19.74 -12.16 -1.18
CA LEU A 182 19.73 -11.15 -2.23
C LEU A 182 18.29 -10.78 -2.60
N MET A 183 17.96 -9.50 -2.56
CA MET A 183 16.67 -8.96 -3.01
C MET A 183 16.83 -7.49 -3.44
N TYR A 184 15.82 -6.91 -4.09
CA TYR A 184 15.84 -5.51 -4.53
C TYR A 184 16.13 -4.51 -3.39
N ASN A 185 15.80 -4.86 -2.14
CA ASN A 185 16.05 -4.06 -0.94
C ASN A 185 17.27 -4.51 -0.10
N ASN A 186 18.02 -5.51 -0.56
CA ASN A 186 19.25 -5.97 0.05
C ASN A 186 20.36 -6.13 -0.99
N ASP A 187 21.14 -5.06 -1.15
CA ASP A 187 22.23 -4.95 -2.10
C ASP A 187 23.24 -6.10 -2.00
N ALA A 188 23.77 -6.52 -3.14
CA ALA A 188 24.76 -7.58 -3.24
C ALA A 188 26.04 -7.31 -2.45
N LEU A 189 26.46 -6.06 -2.30
CA LEU A 189 27.61 -5.68 -1.49
C LEU A 189 27.39 -5.96 0.00
N VAL A 190 26.16 -5.74 0.48
CA VAL A 190 25.78 -6.02 1.87
C VAL A 190 25.64 -7.51 2.09
N ALA A 191 24.96 -8.21 1.17
CA ALA A 191 24.73 -9.66 1.26
C ALA A 191 26.04 -10.47 1.23
N LYS A 192 27.04 -10.03 0.45
CA LYS A 192 28.35 -10.71 0.35
C LYS A 192 29.29 -10.43 1.52
N SER A 193 29.04 -9.41 2.35
CA SER A 193 29.92 -9.01 3.45
C SER A 193 29.33 -9.31 4.83
N VAL A 194 30.05 -10.13 5.61
CA VAL A 194 29.68 -10.46 7.00
C VAL A 194 29.60 -9.22 7.89
N TRP A 195 30.56 -8.30 7.74
CA TRP A 195 30.67 -7.11 8.57
C TRP A 195 29.59 -6.08 8.23
N LEU A 196 29.36 -5.79 6.94
CA LEU A 196 28.30 -4.87 6.50
C LEU A 196 26.91 -5.40 6.88
N SER A 197 26.68 -6.71 6.78
CA SER A 197 25.45 -7.35 7.26
C SER A 197 25.26 -7.17 8.77
N ARG A 198 26.32 -7.33 9.59
CA ARG A 198 26.25 -7.10 11.04
C ARG A 198 25.95 -5.64 11.39
N CYS A 199 26.61 -4.68 10.74
CA CYS A 199 26.33 -3.26 10.92
C CYS A 199 24.87 -2.92 10.54
N LYS A 200 24.37 -3.46 9.43
CA LYS A 200 22.97 -3.26 9.00
C LYS A 200 21.99 -3.85 10.00
N ILE A 201 22.28 -5.00 10.61
CA ILE A 201 21.44 -5.59 11.67
C ILE A 201 21.39 -4.69 12.90
N VAL A 202 22.53 -4.16 13.36
CA VAL A 202 22.57 -3.23 14.50
C VAL A 202 21.73 -1.99 14.19
N TYR A 203 21.91 -1.41 13.00
CA TYR A 203 21.13 -0.27 12.54
C TYR A 203 19.62 -0.59 12.49
N TYR A 204 19.22 -1.72 11.91
CA TYR A 204 17.82 -2.13 11.83
C TYR A 204 17.22 -2.45 13.21
N THR A 205 18.00 -3.02 14.12
CA THR A 205 17.56 -3.29 15.49
C THR A 205 17.33 -1.98 16.24
N PHE A 206 18.26 -1.03 16.16
CA PHE A 206 18.09 0.30 16.73
C PHE A 206 16.91 1.05 16.11
N PHE A 207 16.80 1.04 14.78
CA PHE A 207 15.71 1.70 14.06
C PHE A 207 14.34 1.09 14.41
N SER A 208 14.24 -0.24 14.49
CA SER A 208 12.99 -0.91 14.88
C SER A 208 12.55 -0.56 16.31
N CYS A 209 13.50 -0.38 17.24
CA CYS A 209 13.20 0.12 18.58
C CYS A 209 12.60 1.54 18.53
N LEU A 210 13.26 2.47 17.81
CA LEU A 210 12.75 3.84 17.65
C LEU A 210 11.38 3.87 16.95
N TYR A 211 11.20 3.05 15.92
CA TYR A 211 9.94 2.89 15.21
C TYR A 211 8.83 2.36 16.12
N GLY A 212 9.13 1.37 16.96
CA GLY A 212 8.22 0.85 17.98
C GLY A 212 7.81 1.91 19.00
N MET A 213 8.77 2.65 19.54
CA MET A 213 8.52 3.76 20.47
C MET A 213 7.63 4.83 19.84
N ALA A 214 7.92 5.24 18.60
CA ALA A 214 7.12 6.23 17.89
C ALA A 214 5.71 5.70 17.58
N GLY A 215 5.58 4.49 17.05
CA GLY A 215 4.31 3.84 16.74
C GLY A 215 3.40 3.64 17.96
N SER A 216 3.98 3.32 19.13
CA SER A 216 3.24 3.15 20.39
C SER A 216 2.47 4.41 20.85
N CYS A 217 2.79 5.57 20.28
CA CYS A 217 2.10 6.84 20.52
C CYS A 217 0.72 6.92 19.83
N ALA A 218 0.37 6.00 18.92
CA ALA A 218 -0.96 5.94 18.33
C ALA A 218 -2.03 5.62 19.39
N HIS A 219 -3.18 6.31 19.31
CA HIS A 219 -4.37 5.97 20.09
C HIS A 219 -5.19 4.88 19.40
N LEU A 220 -5.17 4.87 18.06
CA LEU A 220 -5.76 3.84 17.22
C LEU A 220 -4.86 3.64 16.00
N ALA A 221 -4.52 2.40 15.73
CA ALA A 221 -3.77 1.99 14.55
C ALA A 221 -4.62 1.03 13.71
N MET A 222 -5.00 1.47 12.52
CA MET A 222 -5.65 0.63 11.53
C MET A 222 -4.59 0.03 10.60
N VAL A 223 -4.71 -1.25 10.28
CA VAL A 223 -3.76 -1.98 9.43
C VAL A 223 -4.51 -2.72 8.32
N ASN A 224 -3.92 -2.72 7.13
CA ASN A 224 -4.57 -3.19 5.90
C ASN A 224 -4.65 -4.71 5.73
N SER A 225 -3.91 -5.50 6.51
CA SER A 225 -3.83 -6.95 6.33
C SER A 225 -3.42 -7.67 7.61
N SER A 226 -3.60 -8.99 7.66
CA SER A 226 -3.11 -9.84 8.75
C SER A 226 -1.59 -9.85 8.84
N TRP A 227 -0.91 -9.77 7.69
CA TRP A 227 0.54 -9.67 7.65
C TRP A 227 1.03 -8.35 8.26
N THR A 228 0.45 -7.21 7.85
CA THR A 228 0.81 -5.91 8.44
C THR A 228 0.48 -5.87 9.92
N LYS A 229 -0.68 -6.42 10.33
CA LYS A 229 -1.09 -6.51 11.73
C LYS A 229 -0.04 -7.20 12.60
N SER A 230 0.42 -8.40 12.19
CA SER A 230 1.35 -9.18 12.99
C SER A 230 2.70 -8.47 13.19
N HIS A 231 3.20 -7.77 12.15
CA HIS A 231 4.42 -6.96 12.26
C HIS A 231 4.23 -5.76 13.19
N ILE A 232 3.13 -5.02 13.04
CA ILE A 232 2.86 -3.82 13.83
C ILE A 232 2.60 -4.16 15.30
N GLU A 233 1.88 -5.24 15.61
CA GLU A 233 1.68 -5.72 16.99
C GLU A 233 3.02 -6.05 17.67
N LYS A 234 3.90 -6.76 16.96
CA LYS A 234 5.22 -7.13 17.46
C LYS A 234 6.15 -5.93 17.64
N LEU A 235 6.10 -4.96 16.73
CA LEU A 235 7.01 -3.81 16.75
C LEU A 235 6.55 -2.72 17.72
N TRP A 236 5.25 -2.41 17.78
CA TRP A 236 4.73 -1.26 18.54
C TRP A 236 4.30 -1.61 19.96
N GLY A 237 4.08 -2.90 20.27
CA GLY A 237 3.77 -3.36 21.63
C GLY A 237 2.43 -2.83 22.18
N VAL A 238 1.46 -2.53 21.30
CA VAL A 238 0.13 -1.97 21.69
C VAL A 238 -1.03 -2.70 20.99
N PRO A 239 -1.13 -4.05 21.11
CA PRO A 239 -2.10 -4.86 20.37
C PRO A 239 -3.57 -4.42 20.53
N ASP A 240 -3.96 -3.97 21.73
CA ASP A 240 -5.34 -3.55 22.00
C ASP A 240 -5.80 -2.34 21.19
N ARG A 241 -4.85 -1.52 20.72
CA ARG A 241 -5.09 -0.32 19.91
C ARG A 241 -4.97 -0.58 18.41
N ILE A 242 -4.66 -1.82 18.00
CA ILE A 242 -4.47 -2.20 16.60
C ILE A 242 -5.71 -2.91 16.09
N LYS A 243 -6.34 -2.36 15.05
CA LYS A 243 -7.53 -2.91 14.40
C LYS A 243 -7.23 -3.21 12.93
N ARG A 244 -7.61 -4.38 12.45
CA ARG A 244 -7.49 -4.70 11.03
C ARG A 244 -8.67 -4.10 10.29
N VAL A 245 -8.39 -3.26 9.31
CA VAL A 245 -9.37 -2.65 8.40
C VAL A 245 -8.80 -2.87 7.01
N TYR A 246 -9.39 -3.78 6.24
CA TYR A 246 -8.92 -4.08 4.87
C TYR A 246 -9.10 -2.86 3.98
N PRO A 247 -8.22 -2.62 2.99
CA PRO A 247 -8.33 -1.44 2.14
C PRO A 247 -9.60 -1.49 1.28
N PRO A 248 -10.12 -0.32 0.86
CA PRO A 248 -11.28 -0.26 -0.02
C PRO A 248 -10.88 -0.71 -1.42
N CYS A 249 -11.34 -1.88 -1.85
CA CYS A 249 -11.21 -2.34 -3.22
C CYS A 249 -12.48 -2.01 -4.02
N ASP A 250 -12.29 -1.51 -5.24
CA ASP A 250 -13.41 -1.19 -6.14
C ASP A 250 -13.77 -2.47 -6.86
N THR A 251 -14.60 -3.25 -6.19
CA THR A 251 -15.07 -4.53 -6.70
C THR A 251 -16.41 -4.39 -7.38
N SER A 252 -17.08 -3.24 -7.27
CA SER A 252 -18.47 -3.05 -7.71
C SER A 252 -18.60 -3.14 -9.23
N GLY A 253 -17.81 -2.36 -9.96
CA GLY A 253 -17.77 -2.37 -11.43
C GLY A 253 -17.17 -3.65 -12.03
N LEU A 254 -16.42 -4.42 -11.23
CA LEU A 254 -15.85 -5.70 -11.67
C LEU A 254 -16.82 -6.87 -11.45
N GLN A 255 -17.62 -6.83 -10.37
CA GLN A 255 -18.56 -7.91 -10.03
C GLN A 255 -19.74 -8.03 -10.99
N VAL A 256 -20.06 -6.97 -11.76
CA VAL A 256 -21.12 -6.99 -12.79
C VAL A 256 -20.69 -7.72 -14.06
N LEU A 257 -19.39 -7.99 -14.23
CA LEU A 257 -18.90 -8.76 -15.36
C LEU A 257 -19.42 -10.21 -15.27
N PRO A 258 -19.73 -10.88 -16.40
CA PRO A 258 -20.18 -12.27 -16.36
C PRO A 258 -19.17 -13.17 -15.66
N LEU A 259 -19.50 -14.39 -15.24
CA LEU A 259 -18.47 -15.36 -14.82
C LEU A 259 -18.05 -16.25 -15.98
N GLU A 260 -18.99 -16.50 -16.89
CA GLU A 260 -18.80 -17.22 -18.14
C GLU A 260 -17.83 -16.45 -19.04
N ARG A 261 -16.89 -17.19 -19.62
CA ARG A 261 -15.81 -16.67 -20.46
C ARG A 261 -15.60 -17.60 -21.62
N SER A 262 -15.45 -17.03 -22.82
CA SER A 262 -14.95 -17.80 -23.95
C SER A 262 -13.60 -18.41 -23.58
N ALA A 263 -13.52 -19.74 -23.68
CA ALA A 263 -12.29 -20.50 -23.46
C ALA A 263 -11.48 -20.69 -24.76
N GLU A 264 -11.90 -20.09 -25.88
CA GLU A 264 -11.21 -20.23 -27.17
C GLU A 264 -9.75 -19.76 -27.09
N ILE A 265 -9.50 -18.65 -26.38
CA ILE A 265 -8.15 -18.13 -26.09
C ILE A 265 -8.07 -17.78 -24.59
N PRO A 266 -7.62 -18.71 -23.73
CA PRO A 266 -7.46 -18.46 -22.31
C PRO A 266 -6.49 -17.29 -22.07
N THR A 267 -7.00 -16.19 -21.55
CA THR A 267 -6.18 -15.00 -21.30
C THR A 267 -5.84 -14.89 -19.82
N ILE A 268 -4.56 -14.74 -19.52
CA ILE A 268 -4.01 -14.53 -18.18
C ILE A 268 -3.58 -13.07 -18.10
N ILE A 269 -3.95 -12.38 -17.03
CA ILE A 269 -3.65 -10.95 -16.85
C ILE A 269 -2.75 -10.69 -15.64
N SER A 270 -1.75 -9.84 -15.80
CA SER A 270 -0.96 -9.26 -14.71
C SER A 270 -1.25 -7.78 -14.62
N VAL A 271 -1.69 -7.31 -13.46
CA VAL A 271 -1.97 -5.89 -13.19
C VAL A 271 -1.04 -5.39 -12.11
N ALA A 272 -0.01 -4.64 -12.51
CA ALA A 272 0.96 -4.02 -11.60
C ALA A 272 1.80 -2.96 -12.32
N GLN A 273 2.27 -1.95 -11.58
CA GLN A 273 3.25 -0.99 -12.09
C GLN A 273 4.56 -1.72 -12.46
N PHE A 274 5.25 -1.30 -13.52
CA PHE A 274 6.49 -1.95 -13.99
C PHE A 274 7.70 -1.71 -13.06
N ARG A 275 7.69 -2.40 -11.93
CA ARG A 275 8.61 -2.23 -10.80
C ARG A 275 9.39 -3.51 -10.48
N PRO A 276 10.59 -3.42 -9.88
CA PRO A 276 11.40 -4.59 -9.56
C PRO A 276 10.72 -5.53 -8.56
N GLU A 277 10.09 -4.99 -7.52
CA GLU A 277 9.38 -5.75 -6.49
C GLU A 277 8.19 -6.57 -7.03
N LYS A 278 7.64 -6.17 -8.19
CA LYS A 278 6.49 -6.84 -8.81
C LYS A 278 6.85 -8.11 -9.58
N ALA A 279 8.15 -8.41 -9.73
CA ALA A 279 8.66 -9.68 -10.26
C ALA A 279 8.00 -10.16 -11.58
N HIS A 280 7.69 -9.25 -12.51
CA HIS A 280 7.11 -9.57 -13.83
C HIS A 280 7.93 -10.59 -14.61
N SER A 281 9.26 -10.53 -14.48
CA SER A 281 10.18 -11.49 -15.10
C SER A 281 9.89 -12.93 -14.73
N LEU A 282 9.49 -13.19 -13.48
CA LEU A 282 9.11 -14.53 -13.00
C LEU A 282 7.78 -14.97 -13.64
N GLN A 283 6.82 -14.05 -13.79
CA GLN A 283 5.53 -14.37 -14.40
C GLN A 283 5.68 -14.75 -15.86
N LEU A 284 6.56 -14.05 -16.59
CA LEU A 284 6.86 -14.35 -17.99
C LEU A 284 7.60 -15.69 -18.15
N GLU A 285 8.56 -16.00 -17.26
CA GLU A 285 9.23 -17.31 -17.22
C GLU A 285 8.25 -18.45 -16.91
N ALA A 286 7.40 -18.26 -15.90
CA ALA A 286 6.38 -19.24 -15.53
C ALA A 286 5.36 -19.46 -16.66
N PHE A 287 4.96 -18.40 -17.34
CA PHE A 287 4.10 -18.50 -18.52
C PHE A 287 4.79 -19.27 -19.66
N SER A 288 6.06 -18.99 -19.96
CA SER A 288 6.83 -19.75 -20.95
C SER A 288 6.95 -21.23 -20.56
N ALA A 289 7.21 -21.53 -19.28
CA ALA A 289 7.27 -22.89 -18.78
C ALA A 289 5.92 -23.61 -18.90
N ALA A 290 4.82 -22.95 -18.54
CA ALA A 290 3.47 -23.49 -18.70
C ALA A 290 3.14 -23.73 -20.16
N PHE A 291 3.45 -22.79 -21.05
CA PHE A 291 3.21 -22.89 -22.48
C PHE A 291 3.88 -24.11 -23.10
N LYS A 292 5.11 -24.44 -22.68
CA LYS A 292 5.83 -25.65 -23.10
C LYS A 292 5.21 -26.96 -22.57
N ARG A 293 4.43 -26.92 -21.49
CA ARG A 293 3.73 -28.07 -20.88
C ARG A 293 2.35 -28.32 -21.49
N LEU A 294 1.86 -27.45 -22.37
CA LEU A 294 0.54 -27.60 -22.99
C LEU A 294 0.64 -28.43 -24.27
N ASP A 295 -0.21 -29.44 -24.37
CA ASP A 295 -0.35 -30.26 -25.57
C ASP A 295 -0.98 -29.43 -26.70
N SER A 296 -0.68 -29.79 -27.96
CA SER A 296 -1.17 -29.06 -29.14
C SER A 296 -2.70 -29.07 -29.31
N THR A 297 -3.39 -29.95 -28.58
CA THR A 297 -4.85 -30.06 -28.53
C THR A 297 -5.51 -29.01 -27.62
N LEU A 298 -4.73 -28.38 -26.73
CA LEU A 298 -5.21 -27.34 -25.83
C LEU A 298 -5.16 -25.96 -26.49
N PRO A 299 -6.06 -25.05 -26.13
CA PRO A 299 -6.02 -23.69 -26.65
C PRO A 299 -4.75 -22.97 -26.19
N LYS A 300 -4.12 -22.25 -27.10
CA LYS A 300 -2.90 -21.48 -26.81
C LYS A 300 -3.26 -20.27 -25.94
N PRO A 301 -2.76 -20.17 -24.71
CA PRO A 301 -3.09 -19.05 -23.84
C PRO A 301 -2.36 -17.77 -24.26
N LYS A 302 -2.87 -16.63 -23.80
CA LYS A 302 -2.19 -15.33 -23.87
C LYS A 302 -1.86 -14.81 -22.47
N LEU A 303 -0.79 -14.04 -22.36
CA LEU A 303 -0.43 -13.29 -21.16
C LEU A 303 -0.47 -11.78 -21.45
N GLN A 304 -1.28 -11.05 -20.70
CA GLN A 304 -1.41 -9.60 -20.80
C GLN A 304 -0.77 -8.93 -19.58
N PHE A 305 0.29 -8.16 -19.78
CA PHE A 305 0.84 -7.27 -18.77
C PHE A 305 0.17 -5.91 -18.87
N VAL A 306 -0.50 -5.49 -17.81
CA VAL A 306 -1.14 -4.18 -17.68
C VAL A 306 -0.47 -3.41 -16.54
N GLY A 307 0.09 -2.24 -16.85
CA GLY A 307 0.87 -1.51 -15.86
C GLY A 307 1.21 -0.09 -16.25
N SER A 308 1.54 0.73 -15.25
CA SER A 308 2.02 2.08 -15.46
C SER A 308 3.55 2.17 -15.45
N CYS A 309 4.10 3.06 -16.27
CA CYS A 309 5.49 3.50 -16.18
C CYS A 309 5.53 4.96 -15.66
N ARG A 310 6.17 5.21 -14.52
CA ARG A 310 6.20 6.55 -13.91
C ARG A 310 7.45 7.35 -14.27
N ASN A 311 8.51 6.65 -14.64
CA ASN A 311 9.81 7.23 -14.92
C ASN A 311 10.58 6.36 -15.93
N LYS A 312 11.77 6.85 -16.32
CA LYS A 312 12.65 6.16 -17.28
C LYS A 312 13.03 4.73 -16.85
N SER A 313 13.21 4.47 -15.55
CA SER A 313 13.55 3.13 -15.06
C SER A 313 12.40 2.13 -15.22
N ASP A 314 11.15 2.59 -15.04
CA ASP A 314 9.97 1.75 -15.28
C ASP A 314 9.84 1.43 -16.80
N GLU A 315 10.11 2.40 -17.67
CA GLU A 315 10.13 2.21 -19.13
C GLU A 315 11.23 1.22 -19.59
N GLU A 316 12.45 1.37 -19.08
CA GLU A 316 13.56 0.45 -19.38
C GLU A 316 13.22 -0.99 -18.97
N ARG A 317 12.51 -1.16 -17.85
CA ARG A 317 12.06 -2.48 -17.38
C ARG A 317 11.01 -3.10 -18.29
N LEU A 318 10.08 -2.29 -18.80
CA LEU A 318 9.12 -2.75 -19.79
C LEU A 318 9.83 -3.24 -21.07
N GLU A 319 10.83 -2.50 -21.56
CA GLU A 319 11.60 -2.91 -22.73
C GLU A 319 12.45 -4.17 -22.47
N MET A 320 12.96 -4.35 -21.25
CA MET A 320 13.60 -5.61 -20.84
C MET A 320 12.63 -6.80 -20.87
N LEU A 321 11.37 -6.62 -20.44
CA LEU A 321 10.36 -7.68 -20.48
C LEU A 321 9.98 -8.06 -21.91
N LYS A 322 9.87 -7.08 -22.82
CA LYS A 322 9.63 -7.33 -24.25
C LYS A 322 10.75 -8.15 -24.88
N ARG A 323 12.01 -7.78 -24.62
CA ARG A 323 13.18 -8.56 -25.08
C ARG A 323 13.18 -9.97 -24.52
N LYS A 324 12.88 -10.11 -23.23
CA LYS A 324 12.79 -11.43 -22.59
C LYS A 324 11.68 -12.31 -23.20
N ALA A 325 10.56 -11.72 -23.62
CA ALA A 325 9.49 -12.47 -24.30
C ALA A 325 9.94 -13.02 -25.65
N LEU A 326 10.80 -12.28 -26.38
CA LEU A 326 11.46 -12.75 -27.60
C LEU A 326 12.44 -13.89 -27.28
N GLU A 327 13.31 -13.71 -26.29
CA GLU A 327 14.29 -14.74 -25.85
C GLU A 327 13.61 -16.06 -25.45
N LEU A 328 12.43 -15.97 -24.85
CA LEU A 328 11.63 -17.13 -24.43
C LEU A 328 10.74 -17.71 -25.54
N ASN A 329 10.74 -17.13 -26.74
CA ASN A 329 9.89 -17.49 -27.89
C ASN A 329 8.39 -17.49 -27.57
N VAL A 330 7.91 -16.49 -26.81
CA VAL A 330 6.49 -16.33 -26.45
C VAL A 330 5.95 -14.93 -26.79
N ASN A 331 6.70 -14.13 -27.55
CA ASN A 331 6.35 -12.76 -27.89
C ASN A 331 5.02 -12.62 -28.64
N GLU A 332 4.60 -13.63 -29.39
CA GLU A 332 3.29 -13.64 -30.08
C GLU A 332 2.11 -13.88 -29.12
N GLN A 333 2.37 -14.46 -27.95
CA GLN A 333 1.39 -14.77 -26.92
C GLN A 333 1.39 -13.77 -25.76
N VAL A 334 2.31 -12.80 -25.76
CA VAL A 334 2.46 -11.82 -24.69
C VAL A 334 2.12 -10.42 -25.20
N GLU A 335 1.20 -9.75 -24.52
CA GLU A 335 0.78 -8.39 -24.84
C GLU A 335 1.13 -7.45 -23.68
N PHE A 336 1.59 -6.23 -24.01
CA PHE A 336 1.94 -5.21 -23.03
C PHE A 336 1.04 -3.98 -23.20
N HIS A 337 0.26 -3.67 -22.16
CA HIS A 337 -0.71 -2.59 -22.09
C HIS A 337 -0.20 -1.53 -21.09
N LYS A 338 0.49 -0.51 -21.61
CA LYS A 338 1.10 0.56 -20.81
C LYS A 338 0.13 1.72 -20.60
N ASN A 339 -0.05 2.16 -19.36
CA ASN A 339 -0.79 3.39 -19.00
C ASN A 339 -2.22 3.43 -19.58
N ILE A 340 -2.92 2.30 -19.63
CA ILE A 340 -4.30 2.24 -20.14
C ILE A 340 -5.29 2.90 -19.17
N THR A 341 -6.46 3.26 -19.68
CA THR A 341 -7.55 3.81 -18.87
C THR A 341 -8.17 2.74 -17.96
N TYR A 342 -8.81 3.17 -16.86
CA TYR A 342 -9.54 2.23 -15.98
C TYR A 342 -10.62 1.45 -16.75
N ARG A 343 -11.33 2.10 -17.69
CA ARG A 343 -12.32 1.45 -18.55
C ARG A 343 -11.72 0.32 -19.38
N GLU A 344 -10.53 0.51 -19.93
CA GLU A 344 -9.82 -0.53 -20.67
C GLU A 344 -9.33 -1.65 -19.74
N LEU A 345 -8.84 -1.31 -18.53
CA LEU A 345 -8.46 -2.31 -17.53
C LEU A 345 -9.65 -3.22 -17.15
N VAL A 346 -10.84 -2.64 -16.90
CA VAL A 346 -12.07 -3.40 -16.60
C VAL A 346 -12.42 -4.34 -17.77
N ARG A 347 -12.28 -3.88 -19.01
CA ARG A 347 -12.50 -4.72 -20.21
C ARG A 347 -11.51 -5.89 -20.28
N LEU A 348 -10.22 -5.66 -20.03
CA LEU A 348 -9.20 -6.71 -20.05
C LEU A 348 -9.41 -7.72 -18.91
N LEU A 349 -9.69 -7.24 -17.70
CA LEU A 349 -10.07 -8.08 -16.55
C LEU A 349 -11.31 -8.93 -16.85
N GLY A 350 -12.31 -8.36 -17.51
CA GLY A 350 -13.51 -9.07 -17.96
C GLY A 350 -13.28 -10.10 -19.06
N GLY A 351 -12.12 -10.11 -19.73
CA GLY A 351 -11.74 -11.13 -20.70
C GLY A 351 -10.80 -12.20 -20.13
N ALA A 352 -10.21 -11.96 -18.95
CA ALA A 352 -9.22 -12.87 -18.37
C ALA A 352 -9.88 -14.05 -17.65
N VAL A 353 -9.32 -15.25 -17.83
CA VAL A 353 -9.70 -16.45 -17.07
C VAL A 353 -8.91 -16.58 -15.76
N ALA A 354 -7.72 -15.98 -15.71
CA ALA A 354 -6.86 -15.97 -14.54
C ALA A 354 -6.10 -14.65 -14.43
N GLY A 355 -5.78 -14.25 -13.20
CA GLY A 355 -4.90 -13.13 -12.91
C GLY A 355 -3.66 -13.59 -12.16
N ILE A 356 -2.46 -13.13 -12.54
CA ILE A 356 -1.19 -13.53 -11.93
C ILE A 356 -0.53 -12.37 -11.17
N HIS A 357 -0.04 -12.65 -9.97
CA HIS A 357 0.62 -11.66 -9.11
C HIS A 357 1.80 -12.27 -8.34
N SER A 358 3.03 -11.85 -8.68
CA SER A 358 4.26 -12.49 -8.18
C SER A 358 5.07 -11.73 -7.15
N MET A 359 4.59 -10.59 -6.63
CA MET A 359 5.34 -9.86 -5.60
C MET A 359 5.41 -10.67 -4.31
N THR A 360 6.64 -11.01 -3.92
CA THR A 360 6.93 -11.59 -2.61
C THR A 360 6.69 -10.56 -1.51
N ASP A 361 6.00 -11.00 -0.47
CA ASP A 361 5.62 -10.20 0.70
C ASP A 361 4.77 -8.98 0.32
N GLU A 362 3.90 -9.17 -0.68
CA GLU A 362 2.85 -8.22 -1.00
C GLU A 362 2.00 -7.92 0.24
N HIS A 363 1.99 -6.66 0.64
CA HIS A 363 1.44 -6.25 1.92
C HIS A 363 -0.06 -6.56 2.02
N PHE A 364 -0.79 -6.35 0.92
CA PHE A 364 -2.18 -6.77 0.78
C PHE A 364 -2.44 -7.43 -0.57
N GLY A 365 -2.36 -6.69 -1.67
CA GLY A 365 -2.58 -7.20 -3.03
C GLY A 365 -3.95 -6.84 -3.62
N ILE A 366 -4.21 -5.53 -3.82
CA ILE A 366 -5.48 -5.03 -4.39
C ILE A 366 -5.79 -5.68 -5.74
N SER A 367 -4.79 -5.84 -6.63
CA SER A 367 -5.02 -6.46 -7.94
C SER A 367 -5.46 -7.92 -7.84
N VAL A 368 -5.04 -8.65 -6.80
CA VAL A 368 -5.52 -10.02 -6.55
C VAL A 368 -7.02 -10.01 -6.25
N VAL A 369 -7.50 -9.03 -5.47
CA VAL A 369 -8.93 -8.82 -5.20
C VAL A 369 -9.68 -8.40 -6.47
N GLU A 370 -9.08 -7.57 -7.32
CA GLU A 370 -9.66 -7.18 -8.62
C GLU A 370 -9.83 -8.39 -9.55
N TYR A 371 -8.88 -9.33 -9.56
CA TYR A 371 -9.03 -10.59 -10.31
C TYR A 371 -10.25 -11.37 -9.83
N MET A 372 -10.32 -11.60 -8.51
CA MET A 372 -11.44 -12.30 -7.90
C MET A 372 -12.78 -11.62 -8.21
N ALA A 373 -12.84 -10.30 -8.07
CA ALA A 373 -14.05 -9.53 -8.35
C ALA A 373 -14.47 -9.63 -9.82
N ALA A 374 -13.51 -9.57 -10.75
CA ALA A 374 -13.75 -9.73 -12.19
C ALA A 374 -14.12 -11.15 -12.61
N GLY A 375 -13.97 -12.14 -11.73
CA GLY A 375 -14.17 -13.56 -12.03
C GLY A 375 -12.94 -14.24 -12.65
N ALA A 376 -11.79 -13.58 -12.66
CA ALA A 376 -10.52 -14.19 -13.02
C ALA A 376 -9.95 -14.95 -11.81
N ILE A 377 -9.54 -16.20 -12.00
CA ILE A 377 -8.96 -17.00 -10.92
C ILE A 377 -7.57 -16.43 -10.56
N PRO A 378 -7.34 -16.00 -9.31
CA PRO A 378 -6.04 -15.47 -8.91
C PRO A 378 -5.00 -16.58 -8.76
N ILE A 379 -3.80 -16.33 -9.30
CA ILE A 379 -2.56 -17.02 -9.01
C ILE A 379 -1.64 -16.00 -8.33
N ALA A 380 -1.42 -16.14 -7.02
CA ALA A 380 -0.70 -15.15 -6.25
C ALA A 380 0.50 -15.74 -5.50
N HIS A 381 1.42 -14.88 -5.09
CA HIS A 381 2.58 -15.31 -4.31
C HIS A 381 2.15 -15.93 -2.97
N ASN A 382 2.79 -17.05 -2.60
CA ASN A 382 2.55 -17.78 -1.35
C ASN A 382 3.14 -17.09 -0.11
N SER A 383 2.94 -15.78 0.04
CA SER A 383 3.32 -15.03 1.25
C SER A 383 2.41 -13.83 1.51
N ALA A 384 2.52 -13.27 2.72
CA ALA A 384 1.86 -12.04 3.17
C ALA A 384 0.36 -11.93 2.84
N GLY A 385 -0.11 -10.75 2.44
CA GLY A 385 -1.54 -10.45 2.22
C GLY A 385 -2.25 -11.44 1.30
N PRO A 386 -1.70 -11.79 0.12
CA PRO A 386 -2.32 -12.77 -0.77
C PRO A 386 -2.56 -14.12 -0.09
N LYS A 387 -1.59 -14.64 0.66
CA LYS A 387 -1.72 -15.92 1.37
C LYS A 387 -2.61 -15.84 2.61
N MET A 388 -2.43 -14.79 3.42
CA MET A 388 -3.01 -14.73 4.77
C MET A 388 -4.45 -14.23 4.76
N ASP A 389 -4.84 -13.45 3.75
CA ASP A 389 -6.13 -12.76 3.73
C ASP A 389 -6.92 -13.06 2.46
N ILE A 390 -6.30 -13.08 1.28
CA ILE A 390 -7.03 -13.04 0.01
C ILE A 390 -7.32 -14.42 -0.56
N VAL A 391 -6.31 -15.23 -0.89
CA VAL A 391 -6.46 -16.55 -1.54
C VAL A 391 -6.65 -17.64 -0.49
N LEU A 392 -7.83 -17.67 0.11
CA LEU A 392 -8.25 -18.70 1.07
C LEU A 392 -9.62 -19.25 0.66
N ALA A 393 -9.92 -20.47 1.07
CA ALA A 393 -11.19 -21.11 0.75
C ALA A 393 -12.40 -20.28 1.20
N GLU A 394 -13.47 -20.36 0.41
CA GLU A 394 -14.77 -19.71 0.65
C GLU A 394 -15.85 -20.79 0.53
N ASP A 395 -16.62 -21.03 1.60
CA ASP A 395 -17.61 -22.12 1.68
C ASP A 395 -17.05 -23.53 1.37
N GLY A 396 -15.77 -23.76 1.68
CA GLY A 396 -15.09 -25.03 1.38
C GLY A 396 -14.52 -25.12 -0.04
N GLU A 397 -14.83 -24.16 -0.92
CA GLU A 397 -14.31 -24.10 -2.27
C GLU A 397 -12.99 -23.33 -2.34
N GLN A 398 -12.07 -23.82 -3.17
CA GLN A 398 -10.82 -23.11 -3.47
C GLN A 398 -11.13 -21.83 -4.26
N THR A 399 -10.40 -20.74 -3.99
CA THR A 399 -10.63 -19.44 -4.64
C THR A 399 -9.48 -19.02 -5.57
N GLY A 400 -8.51 -19.89 -5.82
CA GLY A 400 -7.31 -19.61 -6.60
C GLY A 400 -6.08 -20.37 -6.11
N PHE A 401 -4.91 -20.01 -6.63
CA PHE A 401 -3.66 -20.72 -6.40
C PHE A 401 -2.62 -19.81 -5.72
N LEU A 402 -1.81 -20.42 -4.86
CA LEU A 402 -0.64 -19.79 -4.26
C LEU A 402 0.61 -20.47 -4.80
N ALA A 403 1.60 -19.69 -5.21
CA ALA A 403 2.84 -20.19 -5.78
C ALA A 403 4.07 -19.43 -5.27
N TRP A 404 5.20 -20.12 -5.16
CA TRP A 404 6.47 -19.58 -4.68
C TRP A 404 7.51 -19.38 -5.79
N ASN A 405 7.53 -20.29 -6.76
CA ASN A 405 8.58 -20.38 -7.78
C ASN A 405 7.98 -20.61 -9.18
N ILE A 406 8.83 -20.51 -10.21
CA ILE A 406 8.45 -20.64 -11.62
C ILE A 406 7.61 -21.89 -11.89
N ASP A 407 7.99 -23.03 -11.32
CA ASP A 407 7.31 -24.31 -11.56
C ASP A 407 5.89 -24.33 -10.97
N GLU A 408 5.72 -23.85 -9.73
CA GLU A 408 4.40 -23.76 -9.09
C GLU A 408 3.46 -22.78 -9.81
N TYR A 409 3.97 -21.64 -10.28
CA TYR A 409 3.19 -20.73 -11.12
C TYR A 409 2.81 -21.38 -12.45
N ALA A 410 3.75 -22.09 -13.08
CA ALA A 410 3.51 -22.77 -14.34
C ALA A 410 2.46 -23.89 -14.17
N ASP A 411 2.52 -24.66 -13.08
CA ASP A 411 1.54 -25.69 -12.75
C ASP A 411 0.15 -25.10 -12.51
N ALA A 412 0.05 -23.97 -11.79
CA ALA A 412 -1.21 -23.27 -11.59
C ALA A 412 -1.80 -22.78 -12.92
N ILE A 413 -0.98 -22.20 -13.81
CA ILE A 413 -1.40 -21.79 -15.16
C ILE A 413 -1.91 -22.99 -15.95
N SER A 414 -1.13 -24.06 -16.04
CA SER A 414 -1.49 -25.27 -16.78
C SER A 414 -2.77 -25.91 -16.23
N ARG A 415 -2.95 -25.93 -14.90
CA ARG A 415 -4.16 -26.46 -14.25
C ARG A 415 -5.39 -25.65 -14.61
N ILE A 416 -5.33 -24.32 -14.61
CA ILE A 416 -6.47 -23.48 -15.01
C ILE A 416 -6.83 -23.69 -16.48
N ILE A 417 -5.84 -23.80 -17.37
CA ILE A 417 -6.09 -24.01 -18.81
C ILE A 417 -6.75 -25.37 -19.07
N ARG A 418 -6.38 -26.40 -18.32
CA ARG A 418 -6.95 -27.75 -18.42
C ARG A 418 -8.27 -27.90 -17.66
N MET A 419 -8.63 -26.92 -16.83
CA MET A 419 -9.79 -27.00 -15.94
C MET A 419 -11.10 -26.99 -16.75
N PRO A 420 -12.01 -27.96 -16.53
CA PRO A 420 -13.34 -27.91 -17.11
C PRO A 420 -14.05 -26.60 -16.73
N GLU A 421 -14.85 -26.06 -17.65
CA GLU A 421 -15.52 -24.77 -17.46
C GLU A 421 -16.35 -24.73 -16.17
N LYS A 422 -17.07 -25.82 -15.85
CA LYS A 422 -17.88 -25.93 -14.63
C LYS A 422 -17.05 -25.76 -13.36
N GLU A 423 -15.89 -26.40 -13.28
CA GLU A 423 -14.98 -26.28 -12.12
C GLU A 423 -14.38 -24.88 -12.05
N ARG A 424 -14.02 -24.32 -13.20
CA ARG A 424 -13.49 -22.95 -13.31
C ARG A 424 -14.51 -21.91 -12.82
N LEU A 425 -15.77 -22.06 -13.21
CA LEU A 425 -16.87 -21.18 -12.79
C LEU A 425 -17.14 -21.30 -11.28
N LEU A 426 -17.07 -22.51 -10.73
CA LEU A 426 -17.22 -22.74 -9.29
C LEU A 426 -16.13 -22.00 -8.50
N MET A 427 -14.86 -22.17 -8.90
CA MET A 427 -13.72 -21.48 -8.28
C MET A 427 -13.81 -19.96 -8.44
N ALA A 428 -14.18 -19.46 -9.62
CA ALA A 428 -14.33 -18.04 -9.89
C ALA A 428 -15.49 -17.41 -9.07
N SER A 429 -16.61 -18.14 -8.92
CA SER A 429 -17.74 -17.72 -8.10
C SER A 429 -17.35 -17.61 -6.62
N ALA A 430 -16.68 -18.64 -6.08
CA ALA A 430 -16.16 -18.64 -4.71
C ALA A 430 -15.18 -17.48 -4.47
N ALA A 431 -14.25 -17.27 -5.41
CA ALA A 431 -13.32 -16.15 -5.38
C ALA A 431 -14.04 -14.79 -5.38
N ARG A 432 -15.02 -14.59 -6.27
CA ARG A 432 -15.80 -13.35 -6.33
C ARG A 432 -16.60 -13.11 -5.05
N LYS A 433 -17.21 -14.15 -4.47
CA LYS A 433 -17.92 -14.06 -3.19
C LYS A 433 -16.97 -13.59 -2.09
N ARG A 434 -15.78 -14.16 -2.02
CA ARG A 434 -14.74 -13.78 -1.06
C ARG A 434 -14.29 -12.33 -1.23
N ALA A 435 -14.13 -11.84 -2.47
CA ALA A 435 -13.71 -10.47 -2.76
C ALA A 435 -14.60 -9.40 -2.10
N ARG A 436 -15.88 -9.71 -1.83
CA ARG A 436 -16.82 -8.80 -1.15
C ARG A 436 -16.36 -8.37 0.25
N ARG A 437 -15.52 -9.19 0.91
CA ARG A 437 -14.90 -8.88 2.22
C ARG A 437 -13.93 -7.70 2.17
N PHE A 438 -13.52 -7.29 0.97
CA PHE A 438 -12.59 -6.18 0.73
C PHE A 438 -13.28 -5.05 -0.03
N SER A 439 -14.61 -5.06 -0.13
CA SER A 439 -15.37 -4.01 -0.80
C SER A 439 -15.21 -2.67 -0.10
N GLU A 440 -15.42 -1.59 -0.85
CA GLU A 440 -15.43 -0.24 -0.29
C GLU A 440 -16.46 -0.07 0.84
N GLN A 441 -17.65 -0.65 0.70
CA GLN A 441 -18.65 -0.65 1.78
C GLN A 441 -18.12 -1.32 3.04
N ARG A 442 -17.45 -2.47 2.89
CA ARG A 442 -16.86 -3.17 4.03
C ARG A 442 -15.76 -2.35 4.71
N PHE A 443 -14.94 -1.65 3.92
CA PHE A 443 -13.99 -0.68 4.45
C PHE A 443 -14.70 0.39 5.29
N TYR A 444 -15.77 1.03 4.77
CA TYR A 444 -16.50 2.05 5.52
C TYR A 444 -17.05 1.53 6.84
N ASP A 445 -17.65 0.34 6.85
CA ASP A 445 -18.24 -0.25 8.05
C ASP A 445 -17.17 -0.53 9.11
N ASP A 446 -16.08 -1.22 8.73
CA ASP A 446 -15.00 -1.58 9.64
C ASP A 446 -14.21 -0.34 10.11
N PHE A 447 -14.02 0.65 9.24
CA PHE A 447 -13.34 1.91 9.55
C PHE A 447 -14.14 2.76 10.54
N LYS A 448 -15.45 2.95 10.30
CA LYS A 448 -16.34 3.67 11.22
C LYS A 448 -16.43 2.97 12.57
N ALA A 449 -16.55 1.64 12.57
CA ALA A 449 -16.55 0.84 13.80
C ALA A 449 -15.25 1.00 14.62
N ALA A 450 -14.09 1.05 13.97
CA ALA A 450 -12.82 1.29 14.63
C ALA A 450 -12.69 2.71 15.19
N LEU A 451 -13.24 3.71 14.49
CA LEU A 451 -13.14 5.13 14.86
C LEU A 451 -14.09 5.58 15.98
N ARG A 452 -15.32 5.05 16.01
CA ARG A 452 -16.36 5.47 16.98
C ARG A 452 -15.86 5.63 18.42
N PRO A 453 -15.14 4.66 19.02
CA PRO A 453 -14.65 4.80 20.39
C PRO A 453 -13.68 5.98 20.61
N ILE A 454 -13.03 6.46 19.57
CA ILE A 454 -12.07 7.58 19.60
C ILE A 454 -12.76 8.93 19.35
N LEU A 455 -13.79 8.95 18.49
CA LEU A 455 -14.53 10.16 18.12
C LEU A 455 -15.59 10.57 19.18
N CYS A 456 -16.14 9.63 19.96
CA CYS A 456 -17.17 9.90 20.98
C CYS A 456 -16.76 10.89 22.10
N HIS A 457 -15.49 11.27 22.21
CA HIS A 457 -15.03 12.24 23.20
C HIS A 457 -15.24 13.72 22.81
N VAL A 458 -15.96 13.99 21.70
CA VAL A 458 -16.26 15.36 21.22
C VAL A 458 -17.64 15.84 21.64
N SER A 459 -18.57 14.97 22.04
CA SER A 459 -19.85 15.44 22.59
C SER A 459 -19.64 16.07 23.97
N LYS A 460 -19.45 17.39 23.96
CA LYS A 460 -19.68 18.29 25.08
C LYS A 460 -20.49 19.47 24.60
#